data_AF-A0A1U7LGA9-F1
#
_entry.id   AF-A0A1U7LGA9-F1
#
_cell.length_a   1.000
_cell.length_b   1.000
_cell.length_c   1.000
_cell.angle_alpha   90.00
_cell.angle_beta   90.00
_cell.angle_gamma   90.00
#
_symmetry.space_group_name_H-M   'P 1'
#
loop_
_entity.id
_entity.type
_entity.pdbx_description
1 polymer ?
#
loop_
_entity_poly.entity_id
_entity_poly.type
_entity_poly.pdbx_seq_one_letter_code
_entity_poly.pdbx_strand_id
1 'polypeptide(L)'
;MFFLTKKRALYGLLVLFRLYFAFQPSYIHPDEHFQGPEVLAGISGDLFKWETIKTWDFSSDKPIRGILPLWIFYAIPLLSTHLSRAYLNPTSIFYALRAAFFVYSFVIGLTCPTEKFNIV
;
A
#
# COMPACT_ATOMS: atom_id res chain seq x y z
N MET A 1 34.21 16.31 -7.26
CA MET A 1 33.02 15.96 -6.47
C MET A 1 31.96 17.07 -6.57
N PHE A 2 31.40 17.33 -7.76
CA PHE A 2 30.36 18.39 -7.93
C PHE A 2 29.36 18.12 -9.06
N PHE A 3 29.44 16.96 -9.71
CA PHE A 3 28.53 16.53 -10.78
C PHE A 3 27.71 15.31 -10.32
N LEU A 4 26.91 15.45 -9.27
CA LEU A 4 25.66 14.68 -9.23
C LEU A 4 24.84 15.21 -10.40
N THR A 5 25.00 14.55 -11.55
CA THR A 5 24.47 14.92 -12.86
C THR A 5 23.03 15.44 -12.72
N LYS A 6 22.70 16.60 -13.31
CA LYS A 6 21.40 17.30 -13.12
C LYS A 6 20.16 16.39 -13.13
N LYS A 7 20.20 15.30 -13.91
CA LYS A 7 19.18 14.24 -13.96
C LYS A 7 18.99 13.49 -12.64
N ARG A 8 20.07 13.16 -11.92
CA ARG A 8 20.01 12.53 -10.58
C ARG A 8 19.43 13.46 -9.54
N ALA A 9 19.78 14.75 -9.59
CA ALA A 9 19.20 15.77 -8.71
C ALA A 9 17.70 15.95 -8.98
N LEU A 10 17.30 16.07 -10.25
CA LEU A 10 15.89 16.12 -10.66
C LEU A 10 15.13 14.87 -10.24
N TYR A 11 15.71 13.69 -10.44
CA TYR A 11 15.10 12.43 -10.00
C TYR A 11 14.90 12.43 -8.48
N GLY A 12 15.91 12.81 -7.69
CA GLY A 12 15.78 12.94 -6.25
C GLY A 12 14.64 13.89 -5.84
N LEU A 13 14.51 15.05 -6.51
CA LEU A 13 13.40 15.97 -6.29
C LEU A 13 12.04 15.33 -6.59
N LEU A 14 11.92 14.60 -7.71
CA LEU A 14 10.69 13.90 -8.08
C LEU A 14 10.35 12.77 -7.10
N VAL A 15 11.35 12.09 -6.54
CA VAL A 15 11.17 11.09 -5.48
C VAL A 15 10.61 11.75 -4.22
N LEU A 16 11.12 12.91 -3.81
CA LEU A 16 10.58 13.66 -2.66
C LEU A 16 9.15 14.14 -2.92
N PHE A 17 8.86 14.62 -4.14
CA PHE A 17 7.51 15.01 -4.52
C PHE A 17 6.55 13.82 -4.45
N ARG A 18 6.96 12.67 -5.01
CA ARG A 18 6.20 11.41 -4.91
C ARG A 18 5.96 10.99 -3.45
N LEU A 19 6.97 11.13 -2.59
CA LEU A 19 6.85 10.81 -1.17
C LEU A 19 5.83 11.74 -0.51
N TYR A 20 5.89 13.04 -0.79
CA TYR A 20 4.93 14.00 -0.27
C TYR A 20 3.48 13.62 -0.61
N PHE A 21 3.18 13.33 -1.90
CA PHE A 21 1.84 12.92 -2.31
C PHE A 21 1.42 11.56 -1.78
N ALA A 22 2.33 10.61 -1.63
CA ALA A 22 2.01 9.29 -1.08
C ALA A 22 1.42 9.37 0.34
N PHE A 23 1.75 10.41 1.11
CA PHE A 23 1.27 10.63 2.47
C PHE A 23 0.13 11.65 2.57
N GLN A 24 -0.21 12.39 1.50
CA GLN A 24 -1.35 13.33 1.53
C GLN A 24 -2.70 12.59 1.59
N PRO A 25 -3.65 13.02 2.44
CA PRO A 25 -4.99 12.41 2.44
C PRO A 25 -5.63 12.57 1.05
N SER A 26 -6.27 11.51 0.58
CA SER A 26 -6.96 11.47 -0.71
C SER A 26 -8.36 10.94 -0.49
N TYR A 27 -9.30 11.36 -1.35
CA TYR A 27 -10.63 10.76 -1.36
C TYR A 27 -10.51 9.26 -1.63
N ILE A 28 -11.25 8.46 -0.88
CA ILE A 28 -11.42 7.02 -1.09
C ILE A 28 -12.91 6.76 -1.16
N HIS A 29 -13.35 6.05 -2.20
CA HIS A 29 -14.76 5.73 -2.32
C HIS A 29 -15.14 4.69 -1.25
N PRO A 30 -16.38 4.70 -0.73
CA PRO A 30 -16.78 3.76 0.32
C PRO A 30 -16.57 2.28 -0.04
N ASP A 31 -16.80 1.87 -1.29
CA ASP A 31 -16.57 0.47 -1.69
C ASP A 31 -15.08 0.10 -1.73
N GLU A 32 -14.20 1.02 -2.11
CA GLU A 32 -12.74 0.86 -2.07
C GLU A 32 -12.25 0.66 -0.62
N HIS A 33 -12.89 1.34 0.34
CA HIS A 33 -12.59 1.16 1.77
C HIS A 33 -12.87 -0.29 2.20
N PHE A 34 -14.05 -0.81 1.88
CA PHE A 34 -14.48 -2.17 2.25
C PHE A 34 -13.76 -3.28 1.46
N GLN A 35 -13.13 -2.96 0.34
CA GLN A 35 -12.33 -3.91 -0.45
C GLN A 35 -10.85 -3.94 -0.05
N GLY A 36 -10.43 -3.08 0.88
CA GLY A 36 -9.02 -2.89 1.23
C GLY A 36 -8.57 -3.71 2.45
N PRO A 37 -7.79 -3.10 3.37
CA PRO A 37 -7.15 -3.81 4.48
C PRO A 37 -8.14 -4.34 5.53
N GLU A 38 -9.37 -3.82 5.57
CA GLU A 38 -10.41 -4.23 6.53
C GLU A 38 -10.77 -5.72 6.39
N VAL A 39 -10.84 -6.23 5.15
CA VAL A 39 -11.13 -7.64 4.87
C VAL A 39 -10.07 -8.56 5.50
N LEU A 40 -8.79 -8.16 5.42
CA LEU A 40 -7.69 -8.92 6.00
C LEU A 40 -7.61 -8.79 7.51
N ALA A 41 -7.92 -7.62 8.06
CA ALA A 41 -8.03 -7.45 9.50
C ALA A 41 -9.12 -8.37 10.07
N GLY A 42 -10.23 -8.55 9.36
CA GLY A 42 -11.30 -9.48 9.73
C GLY A 42 -11.00 -10.96 9.47
N ILE A 43 -10.16 -11.31 8.50
CA ILE A 43 -9.68 -12.69 8.32
C ILE A 43 -8.62 -13.03 9.37
N SER A 44 -7.80 -12.05 9.73
CA SER A 44 -6.78 -12.14 10.77
C SER A 44 -7.37 -11.79 12.14
N GLY A 45 -8.63 -12.13 12.40
CA GLY A 45 -9.39 -11.69 13.57
C GLY A 45 -8.69 -11.98 14.91
N ASP A 46 -7.94 -13.09 15.00
CA ASP A 46 -7.12 -13.41 16.18
C ASP A 46 -5.90 -12.49 16.35
N LEU A 47 -5.41 -11.94 15.24
CA LEU A 47 -4.18 -11.15 15.14
C LEU A 47 -4.42 -9.69 15.55
N PHE A 48 -5.53 -9.08 15.10
CA PHE A 48 -5.83 -7.66 15.39
C PHE A 48 -7.01 -7.42 16.34
N LYS A 49 -7.89 -8.40 16.54
CA LYS A 49 -9.10 -8.29 17.41
C LYS A 49 -9.97 -7.06 17.12
N TRP A 50 -10.06 -6.66 15.86
CA TRP A 50 -10.89 -5.54 15.44
C TRP A 50 -12.25 -6.04 14.94
N GLU A 51 -13.30 -5.29 15.25
CA GLU A 51 -14.60 -5.47 14.60
C GLU A 51 -14.50 -4.93 13.17
N THR A 52 -14.64 -5.82 12.20
CA THR A 52 -14.55 -5.51 10.77
C THR A 52 -15.75 -6.06 10.04
N ILE A 53 -16.23 -5.35 9.03
CA ILE A 53 -17.37 -5.79 8.24
C ILE A 53 -16.85 -6.47 6.98
N LYS A 54 -17.03 -7.80 6.87
CA LYS A 54 -16.82 -8.50 5.60
C LYS A 54 -18.05 -8.32 4.73
N THR A 55 -17.86 -7.74 3.55
CA THR A 55 -18.93 -7.57 2.56
C THR A 55 -19.28 -8.90 1.88
N TRP A 56 -20.43 -8.92 1.22
CA TRP A 56 -20.92 -10.08 0.45
C TRP A 56 -19.93 -10.54 -0.64
N ASP A 57 -19.04 -9.64 -1.09
CA ASP A 57 -17.95 -9.93 -2.04
C ASP A 57 -17.01 -11.06 -1.56
N PHE A 58 -16.85 -11.18 -0.24
CA PHE A 58 -15.92 -12.13 0.41
C PHE A 58 -16.63 -13.15 1.31
N SER A 59 -17.92 -12.97 1.62
CA SER A 59 -18.65 -13.76 2.62
C SER A 59 -19.55 -14.86 2.06
N SER A 60 -19.67 -15.02 0.74
CA SER A 60 -20.50 -16.07 0.14
C SER A 60 -19.76 -17.42 0.03
N ASP A 61 -20.50 -18.52 -0.18
CA ASP A 61 -19.92 -19.86 -0.42
C ASP A 61 -18.96 -19.90 -1.63
N LYS A 62 -19.15 -18.98 -2.57
CA LYS A 62 -18.33 -18.80 -3.77
C LYS A 62 -18.05 -17.30 -3.95
N PRO A 63 -17.04 -16.76 -3.23
CA PRO A 63 -16.79 -15.32 -3.23
C PRO A 63 -16.41 -14.84 -4.63
N ILE A 64 -16.92 -13.66 -5.01
CA ILE A 64 -16.67 -13.08 -6.33
C ILE A 64 -15.29 -12.44 -6.42
N ARG A 65 -14.67 -12.10 -5.28
CA ARG A 65 -13.33 -11.52 -5.20
C ARG A 65 -12.32 -12.49 -4.59
N GLY A 66 -11.14 -12.55 -5.20
CA GLY A 66 -9.99 -13.29 -4.66
C GLY A 66 -9.30 -12.51 -3.54
N ILE A 67 -8.94 -13.20 -2.46
CA ILE A 67 -8.20 -12.61 -1.32
C ILE A 67 -6.69 -12.50 -1.56
N LEU A 68 -6.17 -13.22 -2.56
CA LEU A 68 -4.74 -13.35 -2.82
C LEU A 68 -4.02 -12.00 -3.04
N PRO A 69 -4.53 -11.08 -3.89
CA PRO A 69 -3.89 -9.79 -4.08
C PRO A 69 -3.84 -8.97 -2.79
N LEU A 70 -4.87 -9.07 -1.96
CA LEU A 70 -4.90 -8.39 -0.66
C LEU A 70 -3.77 -8.94 0.23
N TRP A 71 -3.64 -10.25 0.34
CA TRP A 71 -2.56 -10.87 1.12
C TRP A 71 -1.17 -10.40 0.66
N ILE A 72 -0.91 -10.37 -0.65
CA ILE A 72 0.40 -9.98 -1.20
C ILE A 72 0.79 -8.55 -0.80
N PHE A 73 -0.13 -7.60 -0.93
CA PHE A 73 0.20 -6.17 -0.76
C PHE A 73 -0.08 -5.62 0.64
N TYR A 74 -0.98 -6.23 1.41
CA TYR A 74 -1.39 -5.68 2.71
C TYR A 74 -0.91 -6.53 3.89
N ALA A 75 -0.65 -7.83 3.75
CA ALA A 75 -0.30 -8.67 4.90
C ALA A 75 1.05 -8.30 5.51
N ILE A 76 2.05 -7.97 4.68
CA ILE A 76 3.39 -7.57 5.17
C ILE A 76 3.35 -6.29 6.00
N PRO A 77 2.77 -5.17 5.53
CA PRO A 77 2.67 -3.96 6.33
C PRO A 77 1.76 -4.11 7.55
N LEU A 78 0.69 -4.91 7.48
CA LEU A 78 -0.12 -5.22 8.65
C LEU A 78 0.68 -6.01 9.68
N LEU A 79 1.38 -7.07 9.28
CA LEU A 79 2.19 -7.89 10.18
C LEU A 79 3.36 -7.09 10.78
N SER A 80 3.98 -6.16 10.04
CA SER A 80 5.08 -5.36 10.59
C SER A 80 4.61 -4.39 11.68
N THR A 81 3.43 -3.78 11.52
CA THR A 81 2.79 -3.00 12.59
C THR A 81 2.41 -3.89 13.78
N HIS A 82 2.02 -5.13 13.49
CA HIS A 82 1.75 -6.17 14.49
C HIS A 82 3.02 -6.70 15.20
N LEU A 83 4.20 -6.63 14.62
CA LEU A 83 5.41 -7.09 15.32
C LEU A 83 6.05 -5.95 16.14
N SER A 84 5.92 -4.73 15.67
CA SER A 84 6.53 -3.54 16.29
C SER A 84 5.82 -3.04 17.55
N ARG A 85 4.72 -3.67 17.99
CA ARG A 85 3.85 -3.17 19.09
C ARG A 85 3.33 -1.74 18.84
N ALA A 86 3.45 -1.21 17.63
CA ALA A 86 2.86 0.06 17.19
C ALA A 86 1.33 -0.02 17.00
N TYR A 87 0.74 -1.12 17.47
CA TYR A 87 -0.65 -1.48 17.32
C TYR A 87 -1.56 -0.47 17.99
N LEU A 88 -2.80 -0.57 17.55
CA LEU A 88 -4.02 -0.08 18.16
C LEU A 88 -4.50 1.24 17.59
N ASN A 89 -3.67 1.99 16.85
CA ASN A 89 -4.18 3.16 16.14
C ASN A 89 -4.36 2.86 14.63
N PRO A 90 -5.60 2.88 14.11
CA PRO A 90 -5.88 2.77 12.67
C PRO A 90 -5.08 3.77 11.82
N THR A 91 -4.78 4.95 12.39
CA THR A 91 -3.96 5.99 11.75
C THR A 91 -2.54 5.52 11.47
N SER A 92 -1.92 4.81 12.42
CA SER A 92 -0.56 4.28 12.25
C SER A 92 -0.51 3.23 11.14
N ILE A 93 -1.53 2.36 11.09
CA ILE A 93 -1.65 1.34 10.04
C ILE A 93 -1.91 1.99 8.68
N PHE A 94 -2.74 3.02 8.61
CA PHE A 94 -2.96 3.79 7.39
C PHE A 94 -1.66 4.36 6.82
N TYR A 95 -0.83 4.98 7.65
CA TYR A 95 0.46 5.51 7.21
C TYR A 95 1.49 4.42 6.89
N ALA A 96 1.49 3.30 7.61
CA ALA A 96 2.33 2.15 7.31
C ALA A 96 1.98 1.53 5.94
N LEU A 97 0.70 1.41 5.62
CA LEU A 97 0.23 0.96 4.31
C LEU A 97 0.70 1.91 3.20
N ARG A 98 0.56 3.22 3.40
CA ARG A 98 1.05 4.22 2.43
C ARG A 98 2.55 4.15 2.21
N ALA A 99 3.32 3.96 3.28
CA ALA A 99 4.76 3.74 3.18
C ALA A 99 5.09 2.48 2.36
N ALA A 100 4.38 1.38 2.61
CA ALA A 100 4.56 0.14 1.86
C ALA A 100 4.21 0.30 0.38
N PHE A 101 3.08 0.94 0.07
CA PHE A 101 2.69 1.23 -1.32
C PHE A 101 3.68 2.14 -2.03
N PHE A 102 4.25 3.14 -1.34
CA PHE A 102 5.35 3.93 -1.88
C PHE A 102 6.53 3.04 -2.27
N VAL A 103 6.98 2.14 -1.38
CA VAL A 103 8.07 1.19 -1.66
C VAL A 103 7.72 0.25 -2.82
N TYR A 104 6.53 -0.34 -2.86
CA TYR A 104 6.08 -1.17 -3.98
C TYR A 104 6.14 -0.41 -5.31
N SER A 105 5.74 0.86 -5.29
CA SER A 105 5.81 1.76 -6.43
C SER A 105 7.25 2.01 -6.92
N PHE A 106 8.25 1.96 -6.04
CA PHE A 106 9.67 1.97 -6.43
C PHE A 106 10.11 0.66 -7.04
N VAL A 107 9.77 -0.47 -6.41
CA VAL A 107 10.15 -1.80 -6.92
C VAL A 107 9.60 -2.00 -8.33
N ILE A 108 8.32 -1.69 -8.54
CA ILE A 108 7.69 -1.77 -9.88
C ILE A 108 8.36 -0.80 -10.86
N GLY A 109 8.61 0.44 -10.45
CA GLY A 109 9.26 1.43 -11.30
C GLY A 109 10.70 1.08 -11.71
N LEU A 110 11.46 0.38 -10.84
CA LEU A 110 12.82 -0.07 -11.11
C LEU A 110 12.87 -1.34 -11.97
N THR A 111 11.86 -2.19 -11.85
CA THR A 111 11.76 -3.46 -12.59
C THR A 111 11.07 -3.31 -13.95
N CYS A 112 10.34 -2.22 -14.16
CA CYS A 112 9.72 -1.91 -15.46
C CYS A 112 10.81 -1.51 -16.48
N PRO A 113 10.94 -2.22 -17.61
CA PRO A 113 11.91 -1.87 -18.64
C PRO A 113 11.59 -0.49 -19.25
N THR A 114 12.44 0.50 -18.99
CA THR A 114 12.30 1.85 -19.53
C THR A 114 12.68 1.96 -21.01
N GLU A 115 13.23 0.90 -21.60
CA GLU A 115 13.74 0.91 -22.98
C GLU A 115 12.65 1.03 -24.07
N LYS A 116 11.37 0.94 -23.72
CA LYS A 116 10.25 1.04 -24.68
C LYS A 116 9.63 2.44 -24.81
N PHE A 117 10.14 3.43 -24.08
CA PHE A 117 9.66 4.81 -24.18
C PHE A 117 10.71 5.74 -24.80
N ASN A 118 11.22 5.36 -25.98
CA ASN A 118 11.80 6.32 -26.92
C ASN A 118 10.64 7.13 -27.52
N ILE A 119 10.19 8.13 -26.77
CA ILE A 119 9.36 9.20 -27.34
C ILE A 119 10.33 10.04 -28.18
N VAL A 120 10.25 9.84 -29.50
CA VAL A 120 10.82 10.60 -30.63
C VAL A 120 11.96 11.57 -30.31
#